data_AF-A0A9P5ZIT9-F1
#
_entry.id   AF-A0A9P5ZIT9-F1
#
_cell.length_a   1.000
_cell.length_b   1.000
_cell.length_c   1.000
_cell.angle_alpha   90.00
_cell.angle_beta   90.00
_cell.angle_gamma   90.00
#
_symmetry.space_group_name_H-M   'P 1'
#
loop_
_entity.id
_entity.type
_entity.pdbx_description
1 polymer ?
#
loop_
_entity_poly.entity_id
_entity_poly.type
_entity_poly.pdbx_seq_one_letter_code
_entity_poly.pdbx_strand_id
1 'polypeptide(L)'
;MILHKLEQTPTTLPYNGVWPMGNRDTKLADAAGKLKFYRFVEVNQYVAKGHKLFRSSAPAYENDDKDQEMTEERARFLKQTGIDCLISFNHVQYNVAQQGILKAAGITYL
;
A
#
# COMPACT_ATOMS: atom_id res chain seq x y z
N MET A 1 -7.37 -1.15 0.03
CA MET A 1 -7.50 -0.95 1.47
C MET A 1 -8.78 -1.61 2.01
N ILE A 2 -8.64 -2.80 2.60
CA ILE A 2 -9.72 -3.37 3.41
C ILE A 2 -9.86 -2.52 4.68
N LEU A 3 -11.02 -1.90 4.88
CA LEU A 3 -11.44 -1.32 6.16
C LEU A 3 -12.85 -1.80 6.46
N HIS A 4 -12.93 -2.65 7.49
CA HIS A 4 -14.16 -2.82 8.26
C HIS A 4 -14.36 -1.52 9.05
N LYS A 5 -15.54 -0.91 8.95
CA LYS A 5 -15.91 0.29 9.70
C LYS A 5 -15.89 -0.06 11.19
N LEU A 6 -15.02 0.57 11.96
CA LEU A 6 -15.12 0.64 13.42
C LEU A 6 -14.93 2.09 13.85
N GLU A 7 -15.76 2.47 14.79
CA GLU A 7 -15.98 3.82 15.31
C GLU A 7 -14.70 4.48 15.83
N GLN A 8 -14.68 5.81 15.80
CA GLN A 8 -13.58 6.62 16.32
C GLN A 8 -13.39 6.36 17.83
N THR A 9 -12.20 5.95 18.26
CA THR A 9 -11.71 5.95 19.66
C THR A 9 -10.16 5.92 19.69
N PRO A 10 -9.49 6.31 20.79
CA PRO A 10 -8.54 7.43 20.84
C PRO A 10 -7.07 7.08 20.55
N THR A 11 -6.26 8.14 20.50
CA THR A 11 -4.83 8.36 20.19
C THR A 11 -3.76 7.47 20.86
N THR A 12 -4.06 6.23 21.23
CA THR A 12 -3.05 5.24 21.63
C THR A 12 -3.46 3.87 21.11
N LEU A 13 -2.82 3.41 20.03
CA LEU A 13 -3.02 2.06 19.51
C LEU A 13 -2.60 1.03 20.58
N PRO A 14 -3.50 0.14 21.03
CA PRO A 14 -3.10 -1.00 21.83
C PRO A 14 -2.61 -2.06 20.85
N TYR A 15 -1.32 -2.39 20.85
CA TYR A 15 -0.85 -3.76 20.60
C TYR A 15 0.68 -3.80 20.68
N ASN A 16 1.17 -4.65 21.57
CA ASN A 16 2.47 -5.34 21.71
C ASN A 16 3.34 -5.61 20.44
N GLY A 17 3.33 -4.78 19.40
CA GLY A 17 4.17 -4.91 18.20
C GLY A 17 3.72 -5.99 17.22
N VAL A 18 2.66 -6.73 17.51
CA VAL A 18 2.14 -7.79 16.64
C VAL A 18 1.07 -7.24 15.71
N TRP A 19 1.35 -7.15 14.41
CA TRP A 19 0.33 -6.87 13.42
C TRP A 19 -0.49 -8.14 13.19
N PRO A 20 -1.82 -8.14 13.40
CA PRO A 20 -2.59 -9.38 13.47
C PRO A 20 -2.64 -10.20 12.16
N MET A 21 -2.10 -9.68 11.05
CA MET A 21 -2.29 -10.23 9.71
C MET A 21 -1.03 -10.25 8.82
N GLY A 22 0.18 -9.98 9.34
CA GLY A 22 1.34 -9.91 8.45
C GLY A 22 2.70 -9.74 9.12
N ASN A 23 3.75 -10.02 8.35
CA ASN A 23 5.14 -9.87 8.75
C ASN A 23 5.67 -8.52 8.26
N ARG A 24 6.28 -7.75 9.15
CA ARG A 24 6.98 -6.51 8.78
C ARG A 24 8.44 -6.84 8.45
N ASP A 25 8.77 -6.93 7.17
CA ASP A 25 10.16 -6.79 6.72
C ASP A 25 10.56 -5.33 6.92
N THR A 26 11.44 -5.08 7.88
CA THR A 26 11.85 -3.71 8.24
C THR A 26 12.60 -3.03 7.10
N LYS A 27 13.44 -3.74 6.34
CA LYS A 27 14.20 -3.15 5.23
C LYS A 27 13.27 -2.74 4.09
N LEU A 28 12.36 -3.63 3.70
CA LEU A 28 11.38 -3.34 2.64
C LEU A 28 10.40 -2.24 3.09
N ALA A 29 9.95 -2.28 4.35
CA ALA A 29 9.08 -1.26 4.91
C ALA A 29 9.77 0.11 5.00
N ASP A 30 11.07 0.16 5.30
CA ASP A 30 11.83 1.41 5.35
C ASP A 30 12.05 1.98 3.93
N ALA A 31 12.31 1.12 2.94
CA ALA A 31 12.39 1.52 1.54
C ALA A 31 11.04 2.08 1.04
N ALA A 32 9.94 1.38 1.36
CA ALA A 32 8.58 1.84 1.08
C ALA A 32 8.29 3.20 1.75
N GLY A 33 8.69 3.36 3.02
CA GLY A 33 8.52 4.59 3.79
C GLY A 33 9.23 5.80 3.18
N LYS A 34 10.44 5.63 2.63
CA LYS A 34 11.16 6.70 1.90
C LYS A 34 10.39 7.18 0.66
N LEU A 35 9.59 6.29 0.07
CA LEU A 35 8.72 6.57 -1.07
C LEU A 35 7.31 6.99 -0.66
N LYS A 36 7.11 7.27 0.63
CA LYS A 36 5.83 7.65 1.27
C LYS A 36 4.74 6.56 1.22
N PHE A 37 5.10 5.28 1.07
CA PHE A 37 4.20 4.16 1.35
C PHE A 37 4.28 3.81 2.84
N TYR A 38 3.34 4.29 3.63
CA TYR A 38 3.34 4.04 5.07
C TYR A 38 2.65 2.73 5.40
N ARG A 39 3.04 2.13 6.54
CA ARG A 39 2.49 0.87 7.05
C ARG A 39 2.57 -0.28 6.02
N PHE A 40 3.64 -0.29 5.23
CA PHE A 40 3.91 -1.31 4.23
C PHE A 40 4.21 -2.67 4.90
N VAL A 41 3.36 -3.67 4.67
CA VAL A 41 3.42 -4.98 5.33
C VAL A 41 3.04 -6.08 4.33
N GLU A 42 3.79 -7.19 4.34
CA GLU A 42 3.40 -8.43 3.65
C GLU A 42 2.37 -9.20 4.50
N VAL A 43 1.22 -9.49 3.90
CA VAL A 43 0.14 -10.26 4.49
C VAL A 43 0.45 -11.75 4.31
N ASN A 44 0.44 -12.50 5.41
CA ASN A 44 0.81 -13.92 5.42
C ASN A 44 -0.35 -14.87 5.80
N GLN A 45 -1.56 -14.32 5.99
CA GLN A 45 -2.77 -15.08 6.29
C GLN A 45 -3.77 -14.98 5.14
N TYR A 46 -4.48 -16.07 4.86
CA TYR A 46 -5.52 -16.15 3.81
C TYR A 46 -5.03 -15.79 2.40
N VAL A 47 -3.72 -15.95 2.13
CA VAL A 47 -3.12 -15.78 0.81
C VAL A 47 -2.87 -17.16 0.21
N ALA A 48 -3.38 -17.39 -1.00
CA ALA A 48 -3.19 -18.65 -1.71
C ALA A 48 -1.69 -18.91 -1.97
N LYS A 49 -1.28 -20.18 -1.93
CA LYS A 49 0.12 -20.58 -2.20
C LYS A 49 0.56 -20.06 -3.57
N GLY A 50 1.75 -19.48 -3.61
CA GLY A 50 2.32 -18.89 -4.84
C GLY A 50 1.93 -17.43 -5.08
N HIS A 51 1.02 -16.87 -4.29
CA HIS A 51 0.66 -15.46 -4.32
C HIS A 51 1.29 -14.71 -3.14
N LYS A 52 1.44 -13.39 -3.31
CA LYS A 52 1.81 -12.47 -2.24
C LYS A 52 0.80 -11.34 -2.19
N LEU A 53 0.53 -10.85 -0.99
CA LEU A 53 -0.33 -9.70 -0.77
C LEU A 53 0.40 -8.71 0.12
N PHE A 54 0.43 -7.45 -0.30
CA PHE A 54 0.96 -6.35 0.49
C PHE A 54 -0.14 -5.37 0.82
N ARG A 55 -0.07 -4.75 1.99
CA ARG A 55 -0.92 -3.64 2.38
C ARG A 55 -0.06 -2.43 2.73
N SER A 56 -0.54 -1.24 2.39
CA SER A 56 0.06 0.04 2.76
C SER A 56 -1.00 1.14 2.72
N SER A 57 -0.65 2.34 3.19
CA SER A 57 -1.37 3.55 2.83
C SER A 57 -1.23 3.85 1.34
N ALA A 58 -2.09 4.70 0.79
CA ALA A 58 -1.79 5.33 -0.48
C ALA A 58 -0.46 6.12 -0.35
N PRO A 59 0.38 6.12 -1.40
CA PRO A 59 1.64 6.86 -1.38
C PRO A 59 1.37 8.36 -1.30
N ALA A 60 2.14 9.04 -0.46
CA ALA A 60 2.03 10.49 -0.22
C ALA A 60 0.72 10.96 0.42
N TYR A 61 -0.07 10.05 1.01
CA TYR A 61 -1.29 10.41 1.73
C TYR A 61 -1.00 11.31 2.95
N GLU A 62 -1.56 12.52 2.96
CA GLU A 62 -1.40 13.55 4.00
C GLU A 62 -2.77 13.99 4.58
N ASN A 63 -3.69 13.02 4.71
CA ASN A 63 -5.07 13.13 5.25
C ASN A 63 -6.19 13.47 4.26
N ASP A 64 -5.88 13.69 2.98
CA ASP A 64 -6.87 13.74 1.90
C ASP A 64 -6.53 12.67 0.84
N ASP A 65 -7.56 11.99 0.32
CA ASP A 65 -7.39 11.05 -0.78
C ASP A 65 -6.78 11.73 -2.01
N LYS A 66 -6.93 13.03 -2.19
CA LYS A 66 -6.32 13.79 -3.28
C LYS A 66 -4.82 13.97 -3.15
N ASP A 67 -4.25 13.77 -1.95
CA ASP A 67 -2.81 13.87 -1.73
C ASP A 67 -2.07 12.66 -2.31
N GLN A 68 -2.80 11.60 -2.66
CA GLN A 68 -2.19 10.40 -3.22
C GLN A 68 -1.47 10.72 -4.53
N GLU A 69 -0.25 10.21 -4.65
CA GLU A 69 0.56 10.46 -5.83
C GLU A 69 1.32 9.22 -6.26
N MET A 70 1.15 8.85 -7.53
CA MET A 70 1.98 7.83 -8.17
C MET A 70 3.03 8.48 -9.07
N THR A 71 4.30 8.21 -8.80
CA THR A 71 5.45 8.62 -9.63
C THR A 71 6.12 7.40 -10.25
N GLU A 72 6.99 7.61 -11.25
CA GLU A 72 7.75 6.53 -11.87
C GLU A 72 8.63 5.77 -10.87
N GLU A 73 9.23 6.49 -9.91
CA GLU A 73 10.05 5.88 -8.87
C GLU A 73 9.23 4.94 -7.97
N ARG A 74 8.01 5.37 -7.58
CA ARG A 74 7.08 4.55 -6.80
C ARG A 74 6.62 3.31 -7.58
N ALA A 75 6.28 3.46 -8.85
CA ALA A 75 5.89 2.34 -9.69
C ALA A 75 7.06 1.37 -9.92
N ARG A 76 8.28 1.88 -10.09
CA ARG A 76 9.50 1.05 -10.20
C ARG A 76 9.75 0.24 -8.93
N PHE A 77 9.57 0.85 -7.76
CA PHE A 77 9.67 0.15 -6.47
C PHE A 77 8.66 -0.99 -6.36
N LEU A 78 7.38 -0.75 -6.71
CA LEU A 78 6.36 -1.81 -6.73
C LEU A 78 6.79 -2.95 -7.65
N LYS A 79 7.26 -2.63 -8.86
CA LYS A 79 7.71 -3.63 -9.83
C LYS A 79 8.90 -4.45 -9.34
N GLN A 80 9.90 -3.80 -8.74
CA GLN A 80 11.08 -4.46 -8.16
C GLN A 80 10.72 -5.38 -6.98
N THR A 81 9.65 -5.03 -6.25
CA THR A 81 9.09 -5.86 -5.17
C THR A 81 8.32 -7.08 -5.72
N GLY A 82 8.06 -7.13 -7.03
CA GLY A 82 7.28 -8.17 -7.67
C GLY A 82 5.77 -7.93 -7.62
N ILE A 83 5.33 -6.70 -7.34
CA ILE A 83 3.92 -6.32 -7.35
C ILE A 83 3.53 -5.98 -8.79
N ASP A 84 2.50 -6.64 -9.30
CA ASP A 84 1.95 -6.50 -10.65
C ASP A 84 0.48 -6.03 -10.65
N CYS A 85 -0.14 -5.92 -9.47
CA CYS A 85 -1.50 -5.44 -9.29
C CYS A 85 -1.58 -4.52 -8.06
N LEU A 86 -2.21 -3.36 -8.23
CA LEU A 86 -2.46 -2.37 -7.19
C LEU A 86 -3.97 -2.12 -7.10
N ILE A 87 -4.57 -2.45 -5.96
CA ILE A 87 -5.99 -2.24 -5.70
C ILE A 87 -6.17 -1.05 -4.77
N SER A 88 -6.70 0.06 -5.29
CA SER A 88 -7.05 1.22 -4.50
C SER A 88 -8.45 1.06 -3.91
N PHE A 89 -8.62 1.51 -2.68
CA PHE A 89 -9.95 1.63 -2.07
C PHE A 89 -10.16 3.07 -1.56
N ASN A 90 -9.35 4.01 -2.06
CA ASN A 90 -9.58 5.43 -1.82
C ASN A 90 -10.82 5.86 -2.62
N HIS A 91 -11.52 6.87 -2.12
CA HIS A 91 -12.69 7.44 -2.78
C HIS A 91 -12.30 8.17 -4.08
N VAL A 92 -11.10 8.79 -4.09
CA VAL A 92 -10.52 9.39 -5.28
C VAL A 92 -9.59 8.38 -5.94
N GLN A 93 -9.74 8.17 -7.24
CA GLN A 93 -8.82 7.36 -8.02
C GLN A 93 -7.62 8.19 -8.51
N TYR A 94 -6.52 7.51 -8.84
CA TYR A 94 -5.46 8.15 -9.61
C TYR A 94 -5.97 8.77 -10.91
N ASN A 95 -5.39 9.90 -11.28
CA ASN A 95 -5.69 10.53 -12.56
C ASN A 95 -5.08 9.72 -13.74
N VAL A 96 -5.45 10.09 -14.98
CA VAL A 96 -5.02 9.37 -16.19
C VAL A 96 -3.50 9.27 -16.32
N ALA A 97 -2.76 10.33 -15.98
CA ALA A 97 -1.30 10.33 -16.07
C ALA A 97 -0.68 9.32 -15.08
N GLN A 98 -1.17 9.31 -13.84
CA GLN A 98 -0.72 8.39 -12.78
C GLN A 98 -1.07 6.93 -13.09
N GLN A 99 -2.27 6.67 -13.64
CA GLN A 99 -2.62 5.34 -14.14
C GLN A 99 -1.73 4.92 -15.32
N GLY A 100 -1.33 5.86 -16.18
CA GLY A 100 -0.37 5.66 -17.26
C GLY A 100 1.00 5.18 -16.78
N ILE A 101 1.49 5.73 -15.66
CA ILE A 101 2.75 5.31 -15.02
C ILE A 101 2.67 3.85 -14.56
N LEU A 102 1.58 3.45 -13.89
CA LEU A 102 1.37 2.06 -13.45
C LEU A 102 1.31 1.11 -14.64
N LYS A 103 0.55 1.48 -15.68
CA LYS A 103 0.44 0.70 -16.90
C LYS A 103 1.80 0.52 -17.59
N ALA A 104 2.61 1.57 -17.68
CA ALA A 104 3.95 1.51 -18.25
C ALA A 104 4.90 0.60 -17.45
N ALA A 105 4.72 0.50 -16.13
CA ALA A 105 5.43 -0.44 -15.28
C ALA A 105 4.89 -1.89 -15.34
N GLY A 106 3.83 -2.12 -16.14
CA GLY A 106 3.14 -3.41 -16.20
C GLY A 106 2.45 -3.76 -14.88
N ILE A 107 1.85 -2.76 -14.22
CA ILE A 107 1.06 -2.90 -13.00
C ILE A 107 -0.40 -2.62 -13.35
N THR A 108 -1.27 -3.56 -13.03
CA THR A 108 -2.73 -3.40 -13.16
C THR A 108 -3.24 -2.53 -12.02
N TYR A 109 -4.07 -1.54 -12.33
CA TYR A 109 -4.72 -0.69 -11.32
C TYR A 109 -6.21 -1.01 -11.27
N LEU A 110 -6.72 -1.31 -10.07
CA LEU A 110 -8.11 -1.65 -9.78
C LEU A 110 -8.68 -0.71 -8.72
#